data_AF-A0A0S7ETH7-F1
#
_entry.id   AF-A0A0S7ETH7-F1
#
_cell.length_a   1.000
_cell.length_b   1.000
_cell.length_c   1.000
_cell.angle_alpha   90.00
_cell.angle_beta   90.00
_cell.angle_gamma   90.00
#
_symmetry.space_group_name_H-M   'P 1'
#
loop_
_entity.id
_entity.type
_entity.pdbx_description
1 polymer ?
#
loop_
_entity_poly.entity_id
_entity_poly.type
_entity_poly.pdbx_seq_one_letter_code
_entity_poly.pdbx_strand_id
1 'polypeptide(L)'
;MDIHWERVSQLCSPCLIPYDFIGKIETLQEDADVLLHGIGAPENLTFPDFKDRNPWVKRTSSRITQDYFSQLNHTERQKVFEFYYRDYLMFSYPKPFSDLH
;
A
#
# COMPACT_ATOMS: atom_id res chain seq x y z
N MET A 1 16.62 8.40 7.41
CA MET A 1 15.21 8.52 7.00
C MET A 1 14.42 7.62 7.92
N ASP A 2 13.25 8.05 8.37
CA ASP A 2 12.40 7.21 9.23
C ASP A 2 11.90 5.99 8.43
N ILE A 3 11.86 4.81 9.05
CA ILE A 3 11.50 3.54 8.41
C ILE A 3 10.11 3.56 7.77
N HIS A 4 9.19 4.40 8.25
CA HIS A 4 7.85 4.54 7.70
C HIS A 4 7.86 5.11 6.27
N TRP A 5 8.96 5.74 5.85
CA TRP A 5 9.14 6.33 4.52
C TRP A 5 10.21 5.60 3.69
N GLU A 6 10.62 4.40 4.09
CA GLU A 6 11.50 3.57 3.28
C GLU A 6 10.69 2.74 2.27
N ARG A 7 11.33 2.36 1.17
CA ARG A 7 10.75 1.50 0.14
C ARG A 7 10.46 0.10 0.69
N VAL A 8 9.29 -0.43 0.35
CA VAL A 8 8.85 -1.77 0.75
C VAL A 8 9.78 -2.83 0.18
N SER A 9 10.25 -2.66 -1.07
CA SER A 9 11.23 -3.59 -1.67
C SER A 9 12.53 -3.69 -0.86
N GLN A 10 12.94 -2.61 -0.18
CA GLN A 10 14.14 -2.62 0.66
C GLN A 10 13.88 -3.23 2.04
N LEU A 11 12.73 -2.94 2.66
CA LEU A 11 12.38 -3.47 3.98
C LEU A 11 12.06 -4.97 3.94
N CYS A 12 11.38 -5.42 2.89
CA CYS A 12 10.85 -6.79 2.81
C CYS A 12 11.73 -7.74 1.98
N SER A 13 12.64 -7.24 1.14
CA SER A 13 13.50 -8.09 0.30
C SER A 13 12.74 -9.20 -0.46
N PRO A 14 11.68 -8.88 -1.23
CA PRO A 14 10.77 -9.88 -1.83
C PRO A 14 11.43 -10.80 -2.87
N CYS A 15 12.63 -10.47 -3.36
CA CYS A 15 13.41 -11.36 -4.23
C CYS A 15 14.21 -12.42 -3.45
N LEU A 16 14.45 -12.20 -2.16
CA LEU A 16 15.26 -13.07 -1.30
C LEU A 16 14.41 -13.94 -0.37
N ILE A 17 13.23 -13.45 0.00
CA ILE A 17 12.30 -14.16 0.89
C ILE A 17 11.14 -14.72 0.04
N PRO A 18 10.87 -16.04 0.09
CA PRO A 18 9.76 -16.65 -0.63
C PRO A 18 8.46 -16.39 0.12
N TYR A 19 7.82 -15.25 -0.15
CA TYR A 19 6.52 -14.92 0.41
C TYR A 19 5.42 -15.80 -0.21
N ASP A 20 4.62 -16.45 0.64
CA ASP A 20 3.42 -17.18 0.20
C ASP A 20 2.28 -16.23 -0.22
N PHE A 21 2.32 -14.99 0.29
CA PHE A 21 1.31 -13.97 0.04
C PHE A 21 1.90 -12.56 0.14
N ILE A 22 1.46 -11.67 -0.78
CA ILE A 22 1.76 -10.24 -0.75
C ILE A 22 0.43 -9.49 -0.93
N GLY A 23 -0.06 -8.88 0.16
CA GLY A 23 -1.30 -8.11 0.15
C GLY A 23 -1.10 -6.64 -0.20
N LYS A 24 -2.21 -5.94 -0.44
CA LYS A 24 -2.28 -4.50 -0.70
C LYS A 24 -3.18 -3.82 0.30
N ILE A 25 -2.82 -2.62 0.72
CA ILE A 25 -3.63 -1.83 1.66
C ILE A 25 -4.98 -1.48 1.03
N GLU A 26 -5.02 -1.31 -0.30
CA GLU A 26 -6.24 -1.03 -1.05
C GLU A 26 -7.27 -2.16 -1.03
N THR A 27 -6.83 -3.41 -0.85
CA THR A 27 -7.65 -4.64 -0.82
C THR A 27 -7.51 -5.37 0.51
N LEU A 28 -7.18 -4.65 1.58
CA LEU A 28 -6.76 -5.24 2.85
C LEU A 28 -7.82 -6.18 3.46
N GLN A 29 -9.10 -5.85 3.29
CA GLN A 29 -10.19 -6.65 3.83
C GLN A 29 -10.35 -7.95 3.04
N GLU A 30 -10.37 -7.85 1.71
CA GLU A 30 -10.45 -9.01 0.81
C GLU A 30 -9.22 -9.92 0.98
N ASP A 31 -8.03 -9.34 1.08
CA ASP A 31 -6.77 -10.04 1.32
C ASP A 31 -6.78 -10.77 2.67
N ALA A 32 -7.31 -10.13 3.71
CA ALA A 32 -7.45 -10.74 5.02
C ALA A 32 -8.44 -11.92 5.00
N ASP A 33 -9.56 -11.80 4.29
CA ASP A 33 -10.54 -12.87 4.17
C ASP A 33 -9.95 -14.10 3.45
N VAL A 34 -9.18 -13.88 2.37
CA VAL A 34 -8.43 -14.94 1.67
C VAL A 34 -7.43 -15.62 2.60
N LEU A 35 -6.67 -14.84 3.38
CA LEU A 35 -5.69 -15.37 4.32
C LEU A 35 -6.36 -16.19 5.44
N LEU A 36 -7.42 -15.66 6.05
CA LEU A 36 -8.15 -16.32 7.14
C LEU A 36 -8.73 -17.66 6.68
N HIS A 37 -9.36 -17.69 5.51
CA HIS A 37 -9.85 -18.94 4.92
C HIS A 37 -8.68 -19.89 4.60
N GLY A 38 -7.59 -19.39 4.05
CA GLY A 38 -6.40 -20.19 3.69
C GLY A 38 -5.72 -20.88 4.88
N ILE A 39 -5.76 -20.28 6.07
CA ILE A 39 -5.20 -20.86 7.30
C ILE A 39 -6.21 -21.72 8.09
N GLY A 40 -7.44 -21.89 7.60
CA GLY A 40 -8.50 -22.62 8.30
C GLY A 40 -9.00 -21.91 9.56
N ALA A 41 -9.01 -20.57 9.56
CA ALA A 41 -9.59 -19.81 10.65
C ALA A 41 -11.10 -20.07 10.80
N PRO A 42 -11.68 -19.88 11.99
CA PRO A 42 -13.12 -19.98 12.17
C PRO A 42 -13.90 -19.05 11.24
N GLU A 43 -15.00 -19.52 10.66
CA GLU A 43 -15.86 -18.75 9.75
C GLU A 43 -16.44 -17.47 10.37
N ASN A 44 -16.48 -17.37 11.70
CA ASN A 44 -16.94 -16.18 12.42
C ASN A 44 -15.83 -15.17 12.73
N LEU A 45 -14.58 -15.46 12.36
CA LEU A 45 -13.46 -14.53 12.47
C LEU A 45 -13.33 -13.74 11.18
N THR A 46 -13.48 -12.43 11.26
CA THR A 46 -13.36 -11.52 10.12
C THR A 46 -12.36 -10.41 10.42
N PHE A 47 -11.84 -9.79 9.36
CA PHE A 47 -11.02 -8.59 9.51
C PHE A 47 -11.85 -7.45 10.14
N PRO A 48 -11.32 -6.73 11.15
CA PRO A 48 -12.09 -5.70 11.83
C PRO A 48 -12.39 -4.52 10.91
N ASP A 49 -13.67 -4.15 10.86
CA ASP A 49 -14.12 -3.08 9.98
C ASP A 49 -13.89 -1.67 10.57
N PHE A 50 -13.48 -1.57 11.84
CA PHE A 50 -13.19 -0.30 12.51
C PHE A 50 -11.69 0.03 12.50
N LYS A 51 -11.37 1.33 12.46
CA LYS A 51 -10.03 1.85 12.75
C LYS A 51 -9.91 2.17 14.24
N ASP A 52 -9.20 1.34 15.00
CA ASP A 52 -9.07 1.44 16.47
C ASP A 52 -8.73 2.84 16.98
N ARG A 53 -7.87 3.57 16.27
CA ARG A 53 -7.34 4.87 16.74
C ARG A 53 -8.14 6.08 16.28
N ASN A 54 -8.82 5.99 15.14
CA ASN A 54 -9.66 7.08 14.64
C ASN A 54 -10.75 6.55 13.71
N PRO A 55 -11.92 6.17 14.26
CA PRO A 55 -13.02 5.57 13.52
C PRO A 55 -13.57 6.46 12.40
N TRP A 56 -13.38 7.77 12.51
CA TRP A 56 -13.94 8.77 11.60
C TRP A 56 -13.04 9.08 10.39
N VAL A 57 -11.79 8.62 10.41
CA VAL A 57 -10.84 8.89 9.32
C VAL A 57 -10.95 7.81 8.26
N LYS A 58 -11.16 8.24 7.02
CA LYS A 58 -11.20 7.37 5.85
C LYS A 58 -9.95 6.49 5.79
N ARG A 59 -10.12 5.23 5.39
CA ARG A 59 -8.98 4.37 5.01
C ARG A 59 -8.24 5.01 3.85
N THR A 60 -6.92 4.82 3.79
CA THR A 60 -6.12 5.27 2.65
C THR A 60 -6.74 4.71 1.39
N SER A 61 -6.92 5.55 0.38
CA SER A 61 -7.50 5.17 -0.90
C SER A 61 -6.79 5.93 -2.01
N SER A 62 -6.91 5.44 -3.25
CA SER A 62 -6.38 6.11 -4.43
C SER A 62 -6.80 7.58 -4.51
N ARG A 63 -8.04 7.90 -4.14
CA ARG A 63 -8.55 9.27 -4.09
C ARG A 63 -7.80 10.14 -3.07
N ILE A 64 -7.63 9.65 -1.84
CA ILE A 64 -6.90 10.39 -0.80
C ILE A 64 -5.44 10.60 -1.22
N THR A 65 -4.81 9.58 -1.79
CA THR A 65 -3.45 9.70 -2.33
C THR A 65 -3.38 10.79 -3.41
N GLN A 66 -4.34 10.81 -4.33
CA GLN A 66 -4.41 11.83 -5.38
C GLN A 66 -4.62 13.24 -4.80
N ASP A 67 -5.52 13.38 -3.82
CA ASP A 67 -5.80 14.65 -3.12
C ASP A 67 -4.52 15.21 -2.47
N TYR A 68 -3.73 14.37 -1.77
CA TYR A 68 -2.47 14.83 -1.17
C TYR A 68 -1.39 15.16 -2.20
N PHE A 69 -1.18 14.32 -3.20
CA PHE A 69 -0.14 14.58 -4.21
C PHE A 69 -0.47 15.78 -5.10
N SER A 70 -1.76 16.14 -5.25
CA SER A 70 -2.17 17.36 -5.97
C SER A 70 -1.68 18.65 -5.31
N GLN A 71 -1.33 18.61 -4.01
CA GLN A 71 -0.83 19.76 -3.26
C GLN A 71 0.66 20.03 -3.52
N LEU A 72 1.37 19.07 -4.10
CA LEU A 72 2.79 19.19 -4.44
C LEU A 72 2.96 19.84 -5.82
N ASN A 73 4.11 20.44 -6.08
CA ASN A 73 4.47 20.87 -7.43
C ASN A 73 4.99 19.68 -8.28
N HIS A 74 5.17 19.89 -9.59
CA HIS A 74 5.66 18.86 -10.51
C HIS A 74 7.00 18.26 -10.06
N THR A 75 7.96 19.11 -9.70
CA THR A 75 9.30 18.67 -9.28
C THR A 75 9.26 17.82 -8.02
N GLU A 76 8.42 18.17 -7.05
CA GLU A 76 8.22 17.40 -5.82
C GLU A 76 7.59 16.04 -6.13
N ARG A 77 6.52 15.99 -6.94
CA ARG A 77 5.90 14.73 -7.35
C ARG A 77 6.88 13.83 -8.10
N GLN A 78 7.68 14.39 -9.01
CA GLN A 78 8.69 13.64 -9.76
C GLN A 78 9.73 13.03 -8.80
N LYS A 79 10.24 13.80 -7.83
CA LYS A 79 11.22 13.29 -6.84
C LYS A 79 10.64 12.16 -5.98
N VAL A 80 9.38 12.27 -5.56
CA VAL A 80 8.70 11.21 -4.79
C VAL A 80 8.49 9.96 -5.67
N PHE A 81 8.06 10.14 -6.92
CA PHE A 81 7.89 9.04 -7.86
C PHE A 81 9.21 8.31 -8.13
N GLU A 82 10.30 9.03 -8.40
CA GLU A 82 11.63 8.46 -8.61
C GLU A 82 12.12 7.70 -7.37
N PHE A 83 11.88 8.23 -6.17
CA PHE A 83 12.26 7.58 -4.92
C PHE A 83 11.58 6.22 -4.76
N TYR A 84 10.26 6.13 -5.01
CA TYR A 84 9.49 4.89 -4.89
C TYR A 84 9.39 4.07 -6.20
N TYR A 85 10.04 4.49 -7.28
CA TYR A 85 9.87 3.91 -8.63
C TYR A 85 10.00 2.38 -8.67
N ARG A 86 10.97 1.83 -7.92
CA ARG A 86 11.16 0.38 -7.85
C ARG A 86 9.98 -0.35 -7.24
N ASP A 87 9.35 0.21 -6.21
CA ASP A 87 8.14 -0.37 -5.60
C ASP A 87 6.95 -0.29 -6.56
N TYR A 88 6.81 0.83 -7.30
CA TYR A 88 5.79 0.94 -8.35
C TYR A 88 5.90 -0.19 -9.39
N LEU A 89 7.12 -0.42 -9.89
CA LEU A 89 7.37 -1.50 -10.84
C LEU A 89 7.14 -2.89 -10.24
N MET A 90 7.69 -3.15 -9.06
CA MET A 90 7.69 -4.47 -8.44
C MET A 90 6.29 -4.94 -8.03
N PHE A 91 5.44 -4.03 -7.57
CA PHE A 91 4.08 -4.33 -7.12
C PHE A 91 3.00 -3.92 -8.12
N SER A 92 3.41 -3.59 -9.35
CA SER A 92 2.54 -3.25 -10.49
C SER A 92 1.56 -2.11 -10.18
N TYR A 93 2.02 -1.07 -9.48
CA TYR A 93 1.23 0.14 -9.28
C TYR A 93 1.29 1.04 -10.52
N PRO A 94 0.16 1.63 -10.95
CA PRO A 94 0.16 2.59 -12.05
C PRO A 94 0.86 3.89 -11.65
N LYS A 95 1.34 4.65 -12.65
CA LYS A 95 1.78 6.03 -12.40
C LYS A 95 0.62 6.84 -11.81
N PRO A 96 0.82 7.53 -10.68
CA PRO A 96 -0.27 8.25 -10.01
C PRO A 96 -0.70 9.51 -10.77
N PHE A 97 0.17 10.05 -11.62
CA PHE A 97 -0.10 11.21 -12.47
C PHE A 97 0.56 11.04 -13.84
N SER A 98 -0.06 11.64 -14.87
CA SER A 98 0.39 11.54 -16.27
C SER A 98 1.60 12.40 -16.59
N ASP A 99 1.92 13.39 -15.75
CA ASP A 99 3.04 14.33 -15.89
C ASP A 99 4.37 13.78 -15.35
N LEU A 100 4.39 12.54 -14.84
CA LEU A 100 5.56 11.89 -14.27
C LEU A 100 6.35 11.11 -15.33
N HIS A 101 7.65 11.34 -15.38
CA HIS A 101 8.58 10.70 -16.31
C HIS A 101 9.14 9.40 -15.74
#